data_AF-A0A7Y2XR63-F1
#
_entry.id   AF-A0A7Y2XR63-F1
#
_cell.length_a   1.000
_cell.length_b   1.000
_cell.length_c   1.000
_cell.angle_alpha   90.00
_cell.angle_beta   90.00
_cell.angle_gamma   90.00
#
_symmetry.space_group_name_H-M   'P 1'
#
loop_
_entity.id
_entity.type
_entity.pdbx_description
1 polymer ?
#
loop_
_entity_poly.entity_id
_entity_poly.type
_entity_poly.pdbx_seq_one_letter_code
_entity_poly.pdbx_strand_id
1 'polypeptide(L)'
;MNRYEVLIGRFGNATKNPFWTQDTGHTPTSANTEYTLTVDIATANSVGSVGRIELYGTTSSTIYATADFAPVATNTWYETSASYVSDGTESETLGIRLKFGSSGSSDRIEFNDVRLDTAVVPEPTTTALLGLGGLALILRRRK
;
A
#
# COMPACT_ATOMS: atom_id res chain seq x y z
N MET A 1 -9.84 -3.58 -13.37
CA MET A 1 -8.94 -3.65 -12.22
C MET A 1 -7.62 -4.18 -12.74
N ASN A 2 -6.58 -3.34 -12.76
CA ASN A 2 -5.26 -3.78 -13.21
C ASN A 2 -4.50 -4.26 -11.97
N ARG A 3 -3.96 -5.47 -12.05
CA ARG A 3 -3.15 -6.11 -11.02
C ARG A 3 -1.73 -6.19 -11.51
N TYR A 4 -0.79 -5.68 -10.72
CA TYR A 4 0.63 -5.87 -10.95
C TYR A 4 1.13 -6.90 -9.94
N GLU A 5 1.43 -8.11 -10.43
CA GLU A 5 2.03 -9.16 -9.60
C GLU A 5 3.54 -9.02 -9.65
N VAL A 6 4.15 -8.90 -8.47
CA VAL A 6 5.60 -8.94 -8.34
C VAL A 6 5.97 -10.28 -7.73
N LEU A 7 6.68 -11.09 -8.51
CA LEU A 7 7.30 -12.30 -7.97
C LEU A 7 8.51 -11.92 -7.12
N ILE A 8 8.35 -11.95 -5.80
CA ILE A 8 9.44 -11.72 -4.85
C ILE A 8 9.99 -13.06 -4.33
N GLY A 9 11.32 -13.22 -4.39
CA GLY A 9 12.03 -14.36 -3.80
C GLY A 9 12.28 -14.20 -2.30
N ARG A 10 12.58 -15.31 -1.61
CA ARG A 10 12.90 -15.34 -0.17
C ARG A 10 14.12 -14.49 0.15
N PHE A 11 14.00 -13.54 1.08
CA PHE A 11 15.15 -12.79 1.60
C PHE A 11 15.65 -13.40 2.91
N GLY A 12 16.99 -13.50 3.04
CA GLY A 12 17.65 -14.03 4.22
C GLY A 12 18.84 -13.18 4.64
N ASN A 13 18.87 -12.91 5.96
CA ASN A 13 19.97 -12.43 6.79
C ASN A 13 20.32 -10.92 6.75
N ALA A 14 20.34 -10.32 7.93
CA ALA A 14 20.25 -8.90 8.17
C ALA A 14 21.36 -8.39 9.08
N THR A 15 22.46 -7.92 8.51
CA THR A 15 23.51 -7.28 9.33
C THR A 15 23.54 -5.76 9.21
N LYS A 16 22.78 -5.13 8.30
CA LYS A 16 22.51 -3.68 8.29
C LYS A 16 21.18 -3.35 7.61
N ASN A 17 20.20 -2.88 8.39
CA ASN A 17 18.91 -2.31 7.97
C ASN A 17 18.45 -2.69 6.54
N PRO A 18 18.23 -3.99 6.26
CA PRO A 18 18.02 -4.42 4.90
C PRO A 18 16.61 -4.02 4.52
N PHE A 19 16.51 -3.20 3.50
CA PHE A 19 15.25 -2.97 2.84
C PHE A 19 15.36 -3.54 1.44
N TRP A 20 14.28 -4.16 0.99
CA TRP A 20 14.12 -4.49 -0.41
C TRP A 20 13.37 -3.37 -1.09
N THR A 21 13.74 -3.04 -2.32
CA THR A 21 13.05 -2.06 -3.16
C THR A 21 12.81 -2.62 -4.54
N GLN A 22 11.70 -2.21 -5.15
CA GLN A 22 11.47 -2.37 -6.57
C GLN A 22 10.73 -1.18 -7.15
N ASP A 23 11.15 -0.74 -8.33
CA ASP A 23 10.39 0.17 -9.18
C ASP A 23 9.28 -0.61 -9.91
N THR A 24 8.05 -0.11 -9.80
CA THR A 24 6.89 -0.72 -10.47
C THR A 24 6.79 -0.35 -11.95
N GLY A 25 7.53 0.68 -12.39
CA GLY A 25 7.42 1.26 -13.73
C GLY A 25 6.12 2.03 -13.97
N HIS A 26 5.27 2.19 -12.95
CA HIS A 26 3.95 2.81 -13.07
C HIS A 26 3.95 4.23 -12.51
N THR A 27 3.60 5.21 -13.34
CA THR A 27 3.40 6.62 -12.93
C THR A 27 1.90 6.88 -12.70
N PRO A 28 1.48 7.37 -11.52
CA PRO A 28 0.08 7.70 -11.24
C PRO A 28 -0.40 8.93 -12.01
N THR A 29 -0.82 8.77 -13.26
CA THR A 29 -1.27 9.92 -14.08
C THR A 29 -2.78 10.18 -14.02
N SER A 30 -3.53 9.34 -13.30
CA SER A 30 -4.99 9.42 -13.22
C SER A 30 -5.43 9.77 -11.80
N ALA A 31 -6.02 10.95 -11.65
CA ALA A 31 -6.64 11.38 -10.41
C ALA A 31 -7.72 10.39 -9.93
N ASN A 32 -7.94 10.36 -8.63
CA ASN A 32 -8.91 9.49 -7.96
C ASN A 32 -8.68 8.00 -8.26
N THR A 33 -7.42 7.59 -8.39
CA THR A 33 -7.05 6.17 -8.49
C THR A 33 -6.43 5.74 -7.18
N GLU A 34 -7.06 4.76 -6.51
CA GLU A 34 -6.49 4.09 -5.35
C GLU A 34 -5.48 3.03 -5.81
N TYR A 35 -4.32 3.05 -5.17
CA TYR A 35 -3.25 2.08 -5.26
C TYR A 35 -3.16 1.36 -3.92
N THR A 36 -3.33 0.04 -3.91
CA THR A 36 -3.26 -0.78 -2.71
C THR A 36 -2.08 -1.73 -2.83
N LEU A 37 -1.03 -1.47 -2.05
CA LEU A 37 0.06 -2.41 -1.85
C LEU A 37 -0.38 -3.45 -0.82
N THR A 38 -0.30 -4.73 -1.16
CA THR A 38 -0.53 -5.83 -0.22
C THR A 38 0.65 -6.80 -0.22
N VAL A 39 0.99 -7.30 0.96
CA VAL A 39 2.14 -8.16 1.19
C VAL A 39 1.78 -9.21 2.24
N ASP A 40 2.10 -10.46 1.96
CA ASP A 40 2.12 -11.52 2.97
C ASP A 40 3.46 -11.51 3.70
N ILE A 41 3.39 -11.56 5.03
CA ILE A 41 4.57 -11.46 5.89
C ILE A 41 4.55 -12.58 6.92
N ALA A 42 5.72 -13.15 7.23
CA ALA A 42 5.90 -14.10 8.31
C ALA A 42 7.26 -13.88 9.00
N THR A 43 7.41 -14.32 10.25
CA THR A 43 8.75 -14.48 10.85
C THR A 43 9.12 -15.94 10.96
N ALA A 44 10.39 -16.26 10.73
CA ALA A 44 10.85 -17.64 10.81
C ALA A 44 11.24 -18.06 12.24
N ASN A 45 11.75 -17.13 13.05
CA ASN A 45 12.47 -17.48 14.28
C ASN A 45 12.31 -16.52 15.48
N SER A 46 11.70 -15.35 15.29
CA SER A 46 11.42 -14.40 16.39
C SER A 46 10.01 -13.84 16.24
N VAL A 47 9.26 -13.75 17.35
CA VAL A 47 8.02 -12.97 17.41
C VAL A 47 8.33 -11.53 17.82
N GLY A 48 7.50 -10.57 17.41
CA GLY A 48 7.66 -9.17 17.79
C GLY A 48 8.68 -8.38 16.97
N SER A 49 9.32 -8.97 15.95
CA SER A 49 10.10 -8.21 14.97
C SER A 49 9.18 -7.23 14.24
N VAL A 50 9.48 -5.93 14.30
CA VAL A 50 8.63 -4.91 13.66
C VAL A 50 9.16 -4.57 12.27
N GLY A 51 8.30 -4.11 11.39
CA GLY A 51 8.73 -3.62 10.09
C GLY A 51 7.68 -2.75 9.44
N ARG A 52 7.91 -2.43 8.17
CA ARG A 52 7.08 -1.50 7.42
C ARG A 52 7.06 -1.85 5.94
N ILE A 53 5.89 -1.80 5.33
CA ILE A 53 5.76 -1.74 3.87
C ILE A 53 5.52 -0.29 3.44
N GLU A 54 6.13 0.14 2.36
CA GLU A 54 6.01 1.49 1.83
C GLU A 54 5.72 1.45 0.33
N LEU A 55 4.77 2.27 -0.10
CA LEU A 55 4.64 2.74 -1.46
C LEU A 55 5.30 4.12 -1.53
N TYR A 56 6.29 4.29 -2.41
CA TYR A 56 7.11 5.50 -2.44
C TYR A 56 7.36 6.00 -3.86
N GLY A 57 7.67 7.29 -4.03
CA GLY A 57 8.12 7.85 -5.29
C GLY A 57 9.60 7.53 -5.57
N THR A 58 9.90 6.92 -6.71
CA THR A 58 11.24 6.36 -6.99
C THR A 58 12.34 7.41 -7.09
N THR A 59 12.01 8.65 -7.45
CA THR A 59 12.99 9.74 -7.61
C THR A 59 13.10 10.56 -6.32
N SER A 60 11.96 10.96 -5.75
CA SER A 60 11.92 11.85 -4.59
C SER A 60 12.08 11.11 -3.25
N SER A 61 11.86 9.80 -3.24
CA SER A 61 11.67 9.00 -2.02
C SER A 61 10.50 9.45 -1.14
N THR A 62 9.55 10.24 -1.67
CA THR A 62 8.31 10.60 -1.00
C THR A 62 7.53 9.33 -0.65
N ILE A 63 7.05 9.22 0.59
CA ILE A 63 6.22 8.09 1.02
C ILE A 63 4.76 8.43 0.75
N TYR A 64 4.13 7.68 -0.15
CA TYR A 64 2.72 7.84 -0.52
C TYR A 64 1.79 7.04 0.40
N ALA A 65 2.21 5.82 0.76
CA ALA A 65 1.50 4.99 1.71
C ALA A 65 2.48 4.15 2.52
N THR A 66 2.07 3.83 3.75
CA THR A 66 2.85 2.98 4.64
C THR A 66 1.94 2.16 5.53
N ALA A 67 2.37 0.95 5.88
CA ALA A 67 1.78 0.18 6.95
C ALA A 67 2.87 -0.49 7.77
N ASP A 68 2.80 -0.31 9.09
CA ASP A 68 3.67 -0.99 10.04
C ASP A 68 3.12 -2.40 10.31
N PHE A 69 4.02 -3.35 10.55
CA PHE A 69 3.65 -4.72 10.88
C PHE A 69 4.44 -5.24 12.07
N ALA A 70 3.85 -6.20 12.78
CA ALA A 70 4.44 -6.91 13.90
C ALA A 70 3.86 -8.35 13.95
N PRO A 71 4.53 -9.36 13.36
CA PRO A 71 4.19 -10.77 13.51
C PRO A 71 4.09 -11.14 14.98
N VAL A 72 2.96 -11.75 15.33
CA VAL A 72 2.69 -12.23 16.69
C VAL A 72 3.01 -13.72 16.88
N ALA A 73 3.31 -14.43 15.79
CA ALA A 73 3.65 -15.85 15.80
C ALA A 73 4.69 -16.16 14.72
N THR A 74 5.58 -17.11 15.01
CA THR A 74 6.53 -17.62 14.02
C THR A 74 5.84 -18.57 13.05
N ASN A 75 6.33 -18.59 11.81
CA ASN A 75 5.85 -19.41 10.70
C ASN A 75 4.36 -19.27 10.39
N THR A 76 3.76 -18.16 10.81
CA THR A 76 2.37 -17.80 10.50
C THR A 76 2.40 -16.62 9.55
N TRP A 77 1.82 -16.80 8.37
CA TRP A 77 1.65 -15.74 7.38
C TRP A 77 0.48 -14.84 7.77
N TYR A 78 0.68 -13.54 7.62
CA TYR A 78 -0.36 -12.53 7.78
C TYR A 78 -0.25 -11.50 6.66
N GLU A 79 -1.41 -11.05 6.19
CA GLU A 79 -1.50 -10.05 5.13
C GLU A 79 -1.39 -8.65 5.74
N THR A 80 -0.64 -7.75 5.09
CA THR A 80 -0.54 -6.33 5.45
C THR A 80 -0.73 -5.49 4.20
N SER A 81 -1.50 -4.41 4.33
CA SER A 81 -1.83 -3.53 3.20
C SER A 81 -1.62 -2.05 3.51
N ALA A 82 -1.20 -1.28 2.50
CA ALA A 82 -1.12 0.17 2.54
C ALA A 82 -1.78 0.76 1.27
N SER A 83 -2.65 1.77 1.45
CA SER A 83 -3.39 2.41 0.35
C SER A 83 -2.98 3.86 0.14
N TYR A 84 -2.95 4.27 -1.12
CA TYR A 84 -2.70 5.63 -1.59
C TYR A 84 -3.75 6.01 -2.64
N VAL A 85 -4.35 7.20 -2.56
CA VAL A 85 -5.22 7.73 -3.63
C VAL A 85 -4.49 8.85 -4.36
N SER A 86 -4.25 8.65 -5.66
CA SER A 86 -3.56 9.60 -6.53
C SER A 86 -4.43 10.80 -6.86
N ASP A 87 -3.81 11.98 -6.94
CA ASP A 87 -4.43 13.20 -7.45
C ASP A 87 -4.14 13.44 -8.95
N GLY A 88 -3.37 12.55 -9.58
CA GLY A 88 -3.00 12.58 -11.00
C GLY A 88 -1.93 13.60 -11.35
N THR A 89 -1.27 14.20 -10.35
CA THR A 89 -0.19 15.20 -10.54
C THR A 89 1.21 14.61 -10.40
N GLU A 90 1.31 13.32 -10.10
CA GLU A 90 2.55 12.61 -9.87
C GLU A 90 3.37 12.52 -11.17
N SER A 91 4.66 12.83 -11.07
CA SER A 91 5.59 12.87 -12.21
C SER A 91 6.66 11.78 -12.15
N GLU A 92 6.56 10.88 -11.17
CA GLU A 92 7.51 9.80 -10.94
C GLU A 92 6.83 8.44 -10.87
N THR A 93 7.60 7.37 -11.02
CA THR A 93 7.07 6.02 -10.86
C THR A 93 6.89 5.68 -9.38
N LEU A 94 5.94 4.80 -9.09
CA LEU A 94 5.80 4.18 -7.79
C LEU A 94 6.87 3.11 -7.61
N GLY A 95 7.44 3.06 -6.41
CA GLY A 95 8.28 2.00 -5.92
C GLY A 95 7.68 1.34 -4.70
N ILE A 96 7.99 0.06 -4.51
CA ILE A 96 7.64 -0.72 -3.32
C ILE A 96 8.90 -0.84 -2.48
N ARG A 97 8.80 -0.57 -1.17
CA ARG A 97 9.89 -0.80 -0.22
C ARG A 97 9.41 -1.63 0.96
N LEU A 98 10.14 -2.69 1.25
CA LEU A 98 9.89 -3.58 2.38
C LEU A 98 11.01 -3.39 3.39
N LYS A 99 10.69 -2.84 4.55
CA LYS A 99 11.63 -2.56 5.64
C LYS A 99 11.36 -3.50 6.81
N PHE A 100 12.41 -3.81 7.54
CA PHE A 100 12.27 -4.43 8.84
C PHE A 100 13.20 -3.80 9.88
N GLY A 101 12.64 -3.57 11.06
CA GLY A 101 13.37 -3.24 12.28
C GLY A 101 13.77 -4.53 12.97
N SER A 102 15.05 -4.87 12.91
CA SER A 102 15.62 -5.93 13.73
C SER A 102 15.61 -5.50 15.21
N SER A 103 15.08 -6.35 16.09
CA SER A 103 15.23 -6.20 17.54
C SER A 103 16.46 -6.95 18.06
N GLY A 104 17.02 -7.85 17.25
CA GLY A 104 18.21 -8.65 17.53
C GLY A 104 18.85 -9.26 16.28
N SER A 105 20.11 -9.67 16.41
CA SER A 105 21.02 -10.08 15.32
C SER A 105 20.60 -11.33 14.54
N SER A 106 19.51 -11.98 14.93
CA SER A 106 19.04 -13.24 14.32
C SER A 106 17.63 -13.15 13.74
N ASP A 107 16.92 -12.03 13.87
CA ASP A 107 15.53 -11.92 13.39
C ASP A 107 15.44 -12.12 11.87
N ARG A 108 14.60 -13.07 11.44
CA ARG A 108 14.30 -13.32 10.01
C ARG A 108 12.83 -13.10 9.72
N ILE A 109 12.56 -12.10 8.88
CA ILE A 109 11.25 -11.83 8.28
C ILE A 109 11.27 -12.34 6.85
N GLU A 110 10.15 -12.96 6.45
CA GLU A 110 9.88 -13.44 5.10
C GLU A 110 8.73 -12.63 4.51
N PHE A 111 8.87 -12.28 3.24
CA PHE A 111 7.85 -11.57 2.46
C PHE A 111 7.41 -12.46 1.30
N ASN A 112 6.13 -12.45 0.98
CA ASN A 112 5.53 -13.19 -0.12
C ASN A 112 4.29 -12.44 -0.67
N ASP A 113 3.74 -12.92 -1.79
CA ASP A 113 2.53 -12.39 -2.46
C ASP A 113 2.48 -10.85 -2.53
N VAL A 114 3.56 -10.23 -3.01
CA VAL A 114 3.60 -8.78 -3.13
C VAL A 114 2.84 -8.34 -4.36
N ARG A 115 1.76 -7.62 -4.11
CA ARG A 115 0.81 -7.18 -5.13
C ARG A 115 0.51 -5.70 -5.00
N LEU A 116 0.39 -5.04 -6.15
CA LEU A 116 -0.08 -3.67 -6.26
C LEU A 116 -1.36 -3.67 -7.11
N ASP A 117 -2.48 -3.41 -6.45
CA ASP A 117 -3.79 -3.35 -7.07
C ASP A 117 -4.21 -1.90 -7.31
N THR A 118 -5.02 -1.67 -8.35
CA THR A 118 -5.53 -0.33 -8.70
C THR A 118 -7.05 -0.32 -8.84
N ALA A 119 -7.70 0.68 -8.25
CA ALA A 119 -9.15 0.88 -8.33
C ALA A 119 -9.48 2.37 -8.51
N VAL A 120 -10.50 2.67 -9.32
CA VAL A 120 -11.00 4.05 -9.44
C VAL A 120 -11.89 4.35 -8.24
N VAL A 121 -11.59 5.43 -7.53
CA VAL A 121 -12.40 5.95 -6.42
C VAL A 121 -13.38 6.99 -6.99
N PRO A 122 -14.70 6.77 -6.89
CA PRO A 122 -15.66 7.77 -7.33
C PRO A 122 -15.53 9.06 -6.51
N GLU A 123 -15.59 10.21 -7.18
CA GLU A 123 -15.58 11.51 -6.50
C GLU A 123 -16.75 11.61 -5.51
N PRO A 124 -16.49 11.84 -4.21
CA PRO A 124 -17.54 12.02 -3.24
C PRO A 124 -18.05 13.46 -3.37
N THR A 125 -19.16 13.69 -4.08
CA THR A 125 -20.14 14.77 -3.78
C THR A 125 -21.14 15.01 -4.91
N THR A 126 -20.82 14.76 -6.18
CA THR A 126 -21.73 15.14 -7.28
C THR A 126 -23.01 14.31 -7.30
N THR A 127 -22.95 13.02 -6.95
CA THR A 127 -24.14 12.16 -6.81
C THR A 127 -24.96 12.47 -5.56
N ALA A 128 -24.31 12.78 -4.44
CA ALA A 128 -24.99 13.18 -3.21
C ALA A 128 -25.64 14.57 -3.35
N LEU A 129 -24.99 15.53 -4.00
CA LEU A 129 -25.55 16.86 -4.29
C LEU A 129 -26.62 16.85 -5.37
N LEU A 130 -26.54 15.98 -6.38
CA LEU A 130 -27.64 15.79 -7.33
C LEU A 130 -28.82 15.08 -6.66
N GLY A 131 -28.56 14.11 -5.78
CA GLY A 131 -29.58 13.44 -4.98
C GLY A 131 -30.27 14.37 -3.98
N LEU A 132 -29.51 15.12 -3.18
CA LEU A 132 -30.03 16.12 -2.24
C LEU A 132 -30.59 17.35 -2.94
N GLY A 133 -29.94 17.84 -4.00
CA GLY A 133 -30.42 18.95 -4.80
C GLY A 133 -31.72 18.61 -5.53
N GLY A 134 -31.84 17.39 -6.06
CA GLY A 134 -33.07 16.84 -6.62
C GLY A 134 -34.17 16.67 -5.56
N LEU A 135 -33.83 16.16 -4.38
CA LEU A 135 -34.78 16.05 -3.27
C LEU A 135 -35.25 17.42 -2.78
N ALA A 136 -34.34 18.40 -2.65
CA ALA A 136 -34.65 19.76 -2.25
C ALA A 136 -35.55 20.46 -3.28
N LEU A 137 -35.35 20.21 -4.58
CA LEU A 137 -36.24 20.67 -5.65
C LEU A 137 -37.66 20.08 -5.52
N ILE A 138 -37.77 18.79 -5.20
CA ILE A 138 -39.07 18.12 -4.98
C ILE A 138 -39.75 18.67 -3.72
N LEU A 139 -39.00 18.89 -2.63
CA LEU A 139 -39.52 19.46 -1.39
C LEU A 139 -39.98 20.92 -1.57
N ARG A 140 -39.35 21.70 -2.45
CA ARG A 140 -39.75 23.09 -2.76
C ARG A 140 -41.04 23.19 -3.57
N ARG A 141 -41.41 22.16 -4.35
CA ARG A 141 -42.64 22.14 -5.18
C ARG A 141 -43.92 21.86 -4.39
N ARG A 142 -43.82 21.50 -3.11
CA ARG A 142 -44.97 21.28 -2.23
C ARG A 142 -45.26 22.55 -1.42
N LYS A 143 -45.86 23.55 -2.07
CA LYS A 143 -46.61 24.65 -1.45
C LYS A 143 -47.84 24.94 -2.29
#